data_AF-A0A7C2JWH9-F1
#
_entry.id   AF-A0A7C2JWH9-F1
#
_cell.length_a   1.000
_cell.length_b   1.000
_cell.length_c   1.000
_cell.angle_alpha   90.00
_cell.angle_beta   90.00
_cell.angle_gamma   90.00
#
_symmetry.space_group_name_H-M   'P 1'
#
loop_
_entity.id
_entity.type
_entity.pdbx_description
1 polymer ?
#
loop_
_entity_poly.entity_id
_entity_poly.type
_entity_poly.pdbx_seq_one_letter_code
_entity_poly.pdbx_strand_id
1 'polypeptide(L)'
;MLRALLAVSAATLAAPAVAQSIPRTADGKPDLQGIWQVRNRAAYGLEHHDAKYLLPAGPSVVEGGEIPYLPAAREQQRRNFAERATADPLNSCYLPGVPRIMYLEHPFQIFQTPEHVAITFEWSQVYRLIYTAGQPTLHEGIESWMGNSRGRWEGDVLVVEVTDHNDRTWLDAAGNWHTSALKVTERYALRDANTIDYSATIEDPNVFSRPWTIRMPLYRQTELPRLYEYHCQAEKSEANGDFERDERTWYPAPIPADNVPFDARAGAALPPPERTGEIRRLPDGTPDISGWYEPDAGGGNYGLEPSPQNFLTPASRGLVIDPPDGRLPYQTWARAERIARYEPHRGYDDPTAHCFVAGIPRSHYVPQPVQILQPPGYVVVLFERMSWRHIALNPRPPLPEHVRLWQGSSQGRWDGDTLVVESTNFNGKAWLNEVGDVISHRQTVVERFTPVDEDTIIYRATVSDPIPYTRPWTIEVPMHRRADELLEVACHEDNADLEHLREIRDEYRARQRQEN
;
A
#
# COMPACT_ATOMS: atom_id res chain seq x y z
N MET A 1 38.71 33.19 -71.63
CA MET A 1 39.12 32.05 -70.77
C MET A 1 38.26 32.06 -69.52
N LEU A 2 37.23 31.20 -69.49
CA LEU A 2 36.32 31.02 -68.34
C LEU A 2 36.87 29.90 -67.43
N ARG A 3 36.92 30.12 -66.11
CA ARG A 3 37.19 29.07 -65.11
C ARG A 3 35.87 28.66 -64.46
N ALA A 4 35.52 27.39 -64.57
CA ALA A 4 34.40 26.77 -63.87
C ALA A 4 34.89 26.17 -62.54
N LEU A 5 34.24 26.51 -61.44
CA LEU A 5 34.41 25.87 -60.13
C LEU A 5 33.30 24.83 -59.95
N LEU A 6 33.69 23.57 -59.76
CA LEU A 6 32.81 22.47 -59.35
C LEU A 6 32.78 22.40 -57.83
N ALA A 7 31.60 22.62 -57.24
CA ALA A 7 31.34 22.37 -55.83
C ALA A 7 30.91 20.91 -55.63
N VAL A 8 31.63 20.18 -54.79
CA VAL A 8 31.28 18.81 -54.37
C VAL A 8 30.47 18.92 -53.08
N SER A 9 29.16 18.62 -53.16
CA SER A 9 28.31 18.46 -51.97
C SER A 9 28.58 17.11 -51.32
N ALA A 10 29.17 17.13 -50.12
CA ALA A 10 29.23 15.95 -49.26
C ALA A 10 27.87 15.74 -48.60
N ALA A 11 27.13 14.71 -49.03
CA ALA A 11 25.94 14.26 -48.35
C ALA A 11 26.35 13.47 -47.10
N THR A 12 26.18 14.05 -45.92
CA THR A 12 26.25 13.33 -44.64
C THR A 12 25.05 12.40 -44.54
N LEU A 13 25.27 11.10 -44.76
CA LEU A 13 24.33 10.05 -44.42
C LEU A 13 24.19 10.02 -42.88
N ALA A 14 23.04 10.47 -42.38
CA ALA A 14 22.67 10.24 -40.99
C ALA A 14 22.53 8.73 -40.77
N ALA A 15 23.31 8.17 -39.84
CA ALA A 15 23.11 6.82 -39.37
C ALA A 15 21.69 6.69 -38.79
N PRO A 16 20.97 5.57 -39.02
CA PRO A 16 19.68 5.37 -38.40
C PRO A 16 19.88 5.41 -36.87
N ALA A 17 19.07 6.21 -36.19
CA ALA A 17 18.99 6.16 -34.74
C ALA A 17 18.67 4.71 -34.36
N VAL A 18 19.56 4.07 -33.61
CA VAL A 18 19.27 2.77 -33.00
C VAL A 18 18.10 3.04 -32.06
N ALA A 19 16.88 2.66 -32.46
CA ALA A 19 15.74 2.69 -31.58
C ALA A 19 16.12 1.84 -30.37
N GLN A 20 16.27 2.47 -29.20
CA GLN A 20 16.54 1.73 -27.97
C GLN A 20 15.39 0.73 -27.79
N SER A 21 15.72 -0.56 -27.79
CA SER A 21 14.74 -1.60 -27.56
C SER A 21 14.19 -1.46 -26.15
N ILE A 22 12.87 -1.36 -26.02
CA ILE A 22 12.20 -1.37 -24.72
C ILE A 22 12.32 -2.76 -24.07
N PRO A 23 12.47 -2.85 -22.74
CA PRO A 23 12.45 -4.13 -22.04
C PRO A 23 11.06 -4.77 -22.16
N ARG A 24 11.03 -6.11 -22.15
CA ARG A 24 9.80 -6.89 -22.32
C ARG A 24 9.70 -8.01 -21.29
N THR A 25 8.47 -8.31 -20.87
CA THR A 25 8.13 -9.46 -20.05
C THR A 25 8.17 -10.75 -20.87
N ALA A 26 8.06 -11.90 -20.19
CA ALA A 26 8.11 -13.22 -20.83
C ALA A 26 7.01 -13.45 -21.88
N ASP A 27 5.85 -12.80 -21.72
CA ASP A 27 4.72 -12.79 -22.67
C ASP A 27 4.86 -11.70 -23.76
N GLY A 28 6.01 -11.02 -23.82
CA GLY A 28 6.37 -10.09 -24.88
C GLY A 28 5.78 -8.68 -24.75
N LYS A 29 5.04 -8.38 -23.68
CA LYS A 29 4.56 -7.02 -23.39
C LYS A 29 5.71 -6.13 -22.91
N PRO A 30 5.63 -4.80 -23.08
CA PRO A 30 6.54 -3.88 -22.42
C PRO A 30 6.64 -4.16 -20.91
N ASP A 31 7.86 -4.19 -20.39
CA ASP A 31 8.11 -4.39 -18.96
C ASP A 31 8.07 -3.05 -18.22
N LEU A 32 6.91 -2.74 -17.63
CA LEU A 32 6.71 -1.53 -16.85
C LEU A 32 7.21 -1.65 -15.40
N GLN A 33 7.67 -2.83 -14.97
CA GLN A 33 8.01 -3.06 -13.57
C GLN A 33 9.13 -2.15 -13.09
N GLY A 34 9.04 -1.70 -11.83
CA GLY A 34 10.07 -0.91 -11.15
C GLY A 34 9.51 0.34 -10.48
N ILE A 35 10.40 1.14 -9.91
CA ILE A 35 10.02 2.35 -9.17
C ILE A 35 10.07 3.55 -10.08
N TRP A 36 9.00 4.32 -10.11
CA TRP A 36 8.76 5.45 -10.99
C TRP A 36 8.36 6.68 -10.18
N GLN A 37 8.57 7.85 -10.76
CA GLN A 37 8.11 9.11 -10.17
C GLN A 37 7.89 10.13 -11.29
N VAL A 38 6.90 10.98 -11.12
CA VAL A 38 6.80 12.20 -11.92
C VAL A 38 7.86 13.22 -11.50
N ARG A 39 8.29 14.10 -12.40
CA ARG A 39 9.20 15.22 -12.09
C ARG A 39 8.64 16.54 -12.61
N ASN A 40 7.46 16.92 -12.13
CA ASN A 40 6.77 18.15 -12.53
C ASN A 40 5.97 18.75 -11.34
N ARG A 41 5.11 19.73 -11.64
CA ARG A 41 4.25 20.41 -10.63
C ARG A 41 2.75 20.15 -10.82
N ALA A 42 2.39 19.06 -11.50
CA ALA A 42 1.01 18.76 -11.87
C ALA A 42 0.09 18.58 -10.64
N ALA A 43 0.59 18.03 -9.53
CA ALA A 43 -0.19 17.90 -8.29
C ALA A 43 -0.58 19.26 -7.67
N TYR A 44 0.15 20.32 -7.99
CA TYR A 44 -0.16 21.68 -7.56
C TYR A 44 -1.13 22.36 -8.52
N GLY A 45 -0.88 22.24 -9.84
CA GLY A 45 -1.76 22.78 -10.87
C GLY A 45 -1.47 22.18 -12.25
N LEU A 46 -2.52 21.77 -12.95
CA LEU A 46 -2.42 21.17 -14.28
C LEU A 46 -2.24 22.20 -15.40
N GLU A 47 -2.86 23.39 -15.28
CA GLU A 47 -2.69 24.53 -16.21
C GLU A 47 -1.38 25.29 -15.91
N HIS A 48 -0.97 26.21 -16.80
CA HIS A 48 0.14 27.12 -16.49
C HIS A 48 -0.26 28.05 -15.34
N HIS A 49 0.61 28.22 -14.35
CA HIS A 49 0.30 29.02 -13.17
C HIS A 49 1.52 29.71 -12.59
N ASP A 50 1.31 30.94 -12.12
CA ASP A 50 2.28 31.70 -11.33
C ASP A 50 2.39 31.16 -9.90
N ALA A 51 3.53 31.43 -9.27
CA ALA A 51 3.74 31.08 -7.87
C ALA A 51 2.80 31.86 -6.95
N LYS A 52 2.18 31.15 -5.99
CA LYS A 52 1.32 31.68 -4.92
C LYS A 52 1.62 30.92 -3.62
N TYR A 53 1.06 31.36 -2.50
CA TYR A 53 1.16 30.64 -1.23
C TYR A 53 0.69 29.19 -1.39
N LEU A 54 1.52 28.21 -1.05
CA LEU A 54 1.26 26.76 -1.22
C LEU A 54 1.01 26.30 -2.68
N LEU A 55 1.44 27.08 -3.67
CA LEU A 55 1.34 26.75 -5.09
C LEU A 55 2.62 27.24 -5.81
N PRO A 56 3.66 26.42 -6.00
CA PRO A 56 4.83 26.81 -6.79
C PRO A 56 4.44 27.10 -8.25
N ALA A 57 5.17 27.94 -8.96
CA ALA A 57 4.93 28.16 -10.39
C ALA A 57 5.21 26.88 -11.22
N GLY A 58 4.45 26.65 -12.28
CA GLY A 58 4.58 25.44 -13.09
C GLY A 58 4.12 25.59 -14.54
N PRO A 59 4.75 24.84 -15.49
CA PRO A 59 4.23 24.70 -16.84
C PRO A 59 2.96 23.85 -16.85
N SER A 60 2.09 24.10 -17.83
CA SER A 60 0.92 23.25 -18.07
C SER A 60 1.32 21.84 -18.51
N VAL A 61 0.58 20.84 -18.04
CA VAL A 61 0.62 19.46 -18.57
C VAL A 61 -0.61 19.14 -19.43
N VAL A 62 -1.54 20.10 -19.58
CA VAL A 62 -2.76 19.97 -20.38
C VAL A 62 -2.44 20.14 -21.86
N GLU A 63 -2.92 19.24 -22.71
CA GLU A 63 -2.88 19.42 -24.16
C GLU A 63 -3.69 20.64 -24.58
N GLY A 64 -3.04 21.59 -25.25
CA GLY A 64 -3.64 22.88 -25.59
C GLY A 64 -3.62 23.92 -24.46
N GLY A 65 -3.15 23.55 -23.26
CA GLY A 65 -2.87 24.47 -22.17
C GLY A 65 -4.05 24.86 -21.28
N GLU A 66 -5.28 24.57 -21.68
CA GLU A 66 -6.50 25.00 -20.99
C GLU A 66 -7.47 23.83 -20.74
N ILE A 67 -8.07 23.81 -19.55
CA ILE A 67 -9.11 22.85 -19.17
C ILE A 67 -10.47 23.37 -19.64
N PRO A 68 -11.24 22.60 -20.43
CA PRO A 68 -12.44 23.07 -21.12
C PRO A 68 -13.68 23.05 -20.21
N TYR A 69 -13.66 23.79 -19.10
CA TYR A 69 -14.77 23.87 -18.13
C TYR A 69 -16.10 24.31 -18.74
N LEU A 70 -17.20 23.76 -18.23
CA LEU A 70 -18.50 24.43 -18.28
C LEU A 70 -18.43 25.73 -17.45
N PRO A 71 -19.18 26.80 -17.80
CA PRO A 71 -19.09 28.09 -17.12
C PRO A 71 -19.27 28.00 -15.59
N ALA A 72 -20.32 27.31 -15.11
CA ALA A 72 -20.57 27.12 -13.68
C ALA A 72 -19.48 26.29 -12.99
N ALA A 73 -18.90 25.32 -13.69
CA ALA A 73 -17.83 24.49 -13.15
C ALA A 73 -16.52 25.25 -12.93
N ARG A 74 -16.23 26.25 -13.79
CA ARG A 74 -15.08 27.16 -13.58
C ARG A 74 -15.26 28.04 -12.35
N GLU A 75 -16.49 28.45 -12.03
CA GLU A 75 -16.77 29.20 -10.79
C GLU A 75 -16.54 28.33 -9.55
N GLN A 76 -16.99 27.07 -9.56
CA GLN A 76 -16.71 26.13 -8.47
C GLN A 76 -15.21 25.89 -8.30
N GLN A 77 -14.46 25.71 -9.39
CA GLN A 77 -12.99 25.55 -9.33
C GLN A 77 -12.31 26.76 -8.66
N ARG A 78 -12.77 27.98 -8.94
CA ARG A 78 -12.24 29.20 -8.28
C ARG A 78 -12.57 29.24 -6.78
N ARG A 79 -13.74 28.77 -6.37
CA ARG A 79 -14.11 28.63 -4.94
C ARG A 79 -13.21 27.60 -4.26
N ASN A 80 -13.08 26.42 -4.85
CA ASN A 80 -12.18 25.37 -4.39
C ASN A 80 -10.76 25.92 -4.21
N PHE A 81 -10.23 26.63 -5.21
CA PHE A 81 -8.91 27.24 -5.12
C PHE A 81 -8.77 28.22 -3.95
N ALA A 82 -9.78 29.07 -3.73
CA ALA A 82 -9.76 30.03 -2.63
C ALA A 82 -9.75 29.35 -1.24
N GLU A 83 -10.42 28.20 -1.13
CA GLU A 83 -10.62 27.46 0.13
C GLU A 83 -9.67 26.25 0.29
N ARG A 84 -8.78 26.00 -0.69
CA ARG A 84 -7.95 24.79 -0.80
C ARG A 84 -7.15 24.41 0.45
N ALA A 85 -6.78 25.39 1.28
CA ALA A 85 -6.02 25.15 2.50
C ALA A 85 -6.77 24.19 3.46
N THR A 86 -8.10 24.23 3.45
CA THR A 86 -8.96 23.35 4.26
C THR A 86 -9.82 22.42 3.43
N ALA A 87 -10.13 22.79 2.18
CA ALA A 87 -11.06 22.04 1.33
C ALA A 87 -10.39 20.98 0.44
N ASP A 88 -9.09 21.06 0.17
CA ASP A 88 -8.39 20.02 -0.62
C ASP A 88 -8.32 18.72 0.20
N PRO A 89 -8.96 17.61 -0.25
CA PRO A 89 -8.97 16.34 0.47
C PRO A 89 -7.56 15.81 0.80
N LEU A 90 -6.58 16.11 -0.05
CA LEU A 90 -5.20 15.64 0.14
C LEU A 90 -4.57 16.21 1.43
N ASN A 91 -4.97 17.42 1.87
CA ASN A 91 -4.50 18.03 3.12
C ASN A 91 -5.02 17.29 4.37
N SER A 92 -6.08 16.50 4.22
CA SER A 92 -6.61 15.59 5.23
C SER A 92 -6.01 14.18 5.14
N CYS A 93 -4.96 13.99 4.34
CA CYS A 93 -4.33 12.70 4.06
C CYS A 93 -5.25 11.70 3.35
N TYR A 94 -6.34 12.16 2.72
CA TYR A 94 -7.26 11.28 2.01
C TYR A 94 -6.69 10.75 0.69
N LEU A 95 -7.29 9.67 0.20
CA LEU A 95 -7.00 9.06 -1.09
C LEU A 95 -7.06 10.12 -2.21
N PRO A 96 -5.99 10.27 -3.03
CA PRO A 96 -5.92 11.37 -4.01
C PRO A 96 -6.84 11.18 -5.22
N GLY A 97 -7.30 9.96 -5.46
CA GLY A 97 -8.01 9.56 -6.67
C GLY A 97 -7.14 9.46 -7.91
N VAL A 98 -7.76 9.04 -9.01
CA VAL A 98 -7.12 8.87 -10.32
C VAL A 98 -7.60 10.00 -11.25
N PRO A 99 -6.70 10.73 -11.93
CA PRO A 99 -5.27 10.45 -12.09
C PRO A 99 -4.33 11.12 -11.08
N ARG A 100 -4.80 11.87 -10.07
CA ARG A 100 -3.94 12.68 -9.19
C ARG A 100 -2.83 11.89 -8.51
N ILE A 101 -3.12 10.67 -8.06
CA ILE A 101 -2.11 9.78 -7.44
C ILE A 101 -0.87 9.58 -8.31
N MET A 102 -1.02 9.57 -9.65
CA MET A 102 0.07 9.27 -10.60
C MET A 102 1.08 10.41 -10.73
N TYR A 103 0.73 11.61 -10.27
CA TYR A 103 1.58 12.79 -10.36
C TYR A 103 1.75 13.55 -9.05
N LEU A 104 1.54 12.87 -7.92
CA LEU A 104 2.10 13.32 -6.65
C LEU A 104 3.62 13.25 -6.69
N GLU A 105 4.29 14.08 -5.89
CA GLU A 105 5.76 14.12 -5.80
C GLU A 105 6.36 12.92 -5.03
N HIS A 106 5.59 11.84 -4.86
CA HIS A 106 6.01 10.59 -4.23
C HIS A 106 6.30 9.51 -5.29
N PRO A 107 7.34 8.68 -5.09
CA PRO A 107 7.56 7.53 -5.95
C PRO A 107 6.45 6.48 -5.79
N PHE A 108 6.32 5.63 -6.80
CA PHE A 108 5.45 4.47 -6.80
C PHE A 108 6.12 3.31 -7.53
N GLN A 109 5.74 2.08 -7.19
CA GLN A 109 6.30 0.88 -7.78
C GLN A 109 5.25 0.11 -8.58
N ILE A 110 5.57 -0.21 -9.83
CA ILE A 110 4.76 -1.04 -10.72
C ILE A 110 5.24 -2.49 -10.62
N PHE A 111 4.28 -3.41 -10.53
CA PHE A 111 4.45 -4.85 -10.61
C PHE A 111 3.54 -5.42 -11.69
N GLN A 112 4.04 -6.36 -12.49
CA GLN A 112 3.34 -6.86 -13.66
C GLN A 112 3.31 -8.39 -13.64
N THR A 113 2.10 -8.94 -13.72
CA THR A 113 1.83 -10.35 -14.03
C THR A 113 1.11 -10.42 -15.37
N PRO A 114 0.89 -11.62 -15.95
CA PRO A 114 0.10 -11.74 -17.18
C PRO A 114 -1.34 -11.24 -17.02
N GLU A 115 -1.89 -11.27 -15.80
CA GLU A 115 -3.30 -10.99 -15.54
C GLU A 115 -3.56 -9.65 -14.84
N HIS A 116 -2.52 -9.05 -14.24
CA HIS A 116 -2.65 -7.85 -13.44
C HIS A 116 -1.43 -6.92 -13.59
N VAL A 117 -1.69 -5.62 -13.47
CA VAL A 117 -0.67 -4.61 -13.16
C VAL A 117 -1.03 -3.99 -11.81
N ALA A 118 -0.18 -4.17 -10.81
CA ALA A 118 -0.33 -3.51 -9.51
C ALA A 118 0.58 -2.28 -9.45
N ILE A 119 0.04 -1.17 -8.96
CA ILE A 119 0.78 0.05 -8.67
C ILE A 119 0.66 0.32 -7.18
N THR A 120 1.80 0.42 -6.51
CA THR A 120 1.89 0.67 -5.07
C THR A 120 2.56 2.03 -4.85
N PHE A 121 1.99 2.87 -4.00
CA PHE A 121 2.41 4.25 -3.84
C PHE A 121 3.09 4.43 -2.48
N GLU A 122 4.18 5.20 -2.44
CA GLU A 122 4.77 5.64 -1.18
C GLU A 122 3.78 6.53 -0.40
N TRP A 123 2.97 7.33 -1.11
CA TRP A 123 1.88 8.10 -0.51
C TRP A 123 0.89 7.19 0.21
N SER A 124 0.84 7.30 1.54
CA SER A 124 -0.11 6.64 2.45
C SER A 124 -0.25 5.13 2.26
N GLN A 125 0.78 4.46 1.73
CA GLN A 125 0.75 3.03 1.38
C GLN A 125 -0.49 2.62 0.56
N VAL A 126 -0.99 3.55 -0.27
CA VAL A 126 -2.10 3.31 -1.19
C VAL A 126 -1.63 2.37 -2.29
N TYR A 127 -2.54 1.58 -2.85
CA TYR A 127 -2.26 0.78 -4.02
C TYR A 127 -3.42 0.85 -5.01
N ARG A 128 -3.17 0.31 -6.20
CA ARG A 128 -4.14 0.16 -7.27
C ARG A 128 -3.85 -1.14 -7.99
N LEU A 129 -4.90 -1.91 -8.25
CA LEU A 129 -4.83 -3.14 -9.02
C LEU A 129 -5.56 -2.94 -10.35
N ILE A 130 -4.86 -3.16 -11.46
CA ILE A 130 -5.39 -3.05 -12.81
C ILE A 130 -5.53 -4.45 -13.37
N TYR A 131 -6.75 -4.86 -13.71
CA TYR A 131 -7.03 -6.18 -14.31
C TYR A 131 -6.75 -6.11 -15.82
N THR A 132 -5.84 -6.93 -16.33
CA THR A 132 -5.35 -6.82 -17.72
C THR A 132 -5.67 -8.02 -18.61
N ALA A 133 -6.27 -9.08 -18.06
CA ALA A 133 -6.67 -10.28 -18.79
C ALA A 133 -8.15 -10.24 -19.27
N GLY A 134 -8.77 -9.07 -19.26
CA GLY A 134 -10.16 -8.90 -19.72
C GLY A 134 -11.21 -9.42 -18.75
N GLN A 135 -10.84 -9.56 -17.47
CA GLN A 135 -11.80 -9.88 -16.41
C GLN A 135 -12.90 -8.79 -16.37
N PRO A 136 -14.19 -9.17 -16.34
CA PRO A 136 -15.26 -8.20 -16.14
C PRO A 136 -15.19 -7.65 -14.72
N THR A 137 -15.83 -6.50 -14.49
CA THR A 137 -16.11 -6.04 -13.13
C THR A 137 -17.04 -7.02 -12.44
N LEU A 138 -16.68 -7.44 -11.21
CA LEU A 138 -17.50 -8.34 -10.42
C LEU A 138 -18.52 -7.57 -9.56
N HIS A 139 -18.15 -6.35 -9.15
CA HIS A 139 -19.01 -5.48 -8.35
C HIS A 139 -19.33 -4.17 -9.07
N GLU A 140 -20.50 -4.10 -9.71
CA GLU A 140 -20.96 -2.88 -10.41
C GLU A 140 -21.59 -1.87 -9.44
N GLY A 141 -21.40 -0.57 -9.71
CA GLY A 141 -22.08 0.51 -8.99
C GLY A 141 -21.50 0.85 -7.61
N ILE A 142 -20.34 0.30 -7.25
CA ILE A 142 -19.59 0.70 -6.06
C ILE A 142 -18.68 1.88 -6.42
N GLU A 143 -19.08 3.09 -6.03
CA GLU A 143 -18.22 4.27 -6.16
C GLU A 143 -17.08 4.23 -5.13
N SER A 144 -15.86 4.54 -5.57
CA SER A 144 -14.63 4.49 -4.78
C SER A 144 -13.77 5.74 -5.01
N TRP A 145 -12.80 6.00 -4.15
CA TRP A 145 -11.91 7.15 -4.29
C TRP A 145 -10.92 6.99 -5.44
N MET A 146 -10.39 5.78 -5.64
CA MET A 146 -9.38 5.46 -6.67
C MET A 146 -9.97 4.88 -7.96
N GLY A 147 -11.28 4.56 -7.96
CA GLY A 147 -12.01 4.03 -9.10
C GLY A 147 -11.70 2.56 -9.43
N ASN A 148 -12.55 1.96 -10.26
CA ASN A 148 -12.37 0.60 -10.79
C ASN A 148 -11.50 0.64 -12.05
N SER A 149 -10.41 -0.14 -12.11
CA SER A 149 -9.41 -0.06 -13.18
C SER A 149 -9.35 -1.29 -14.08
N ARG A 150 -9.65 -1.12 -15.37
CA ARG A 150 -9.61 -2.18 -16.39
C ARG A 150 -8.59 -1.85 -17.47
N GLY A 151 -7.59 -2.72 -17.62
CA GLY A 151 -6.48 -2.57 -18.54
C GLY A 151 -6.59 -3.45 -19.76
N ARG A 152 -6.03 -2.98 -20.88
CA ARG A 152 -5.77 -3.77 -22.08
C ARG A 152 -4.50 -3.29 -22.77
N TRP A 153 -3.88 -4.16 -23.57
CA TRP A 153 -2.73 -3.79 -24.37
C TRP A 153 -3.15 -3.40 -25.80
N GLU A 154 -2.82 -2.19 -26.23
CA GLU A 154 -2.93 -1.72 -27.62
C GLU A 154 -1.52 -1.63 -28.20
N GLY A 155 -1.05 -2.73 -28.82
CA GLY A 155 0.35 -2.87 -29.20
C GLY A 155 1.26 -2.86 -27.97
N ASP A 156 2.17 -1.89 -27.91
CA ASP A 156 3.12 -1.66 -26.80
C ASP A 156 2.61 -0.60 -25.79
N VAL A 157 1.32 -0.30 -25.77
CA VAL A 157 0.72 0.67 -24.84
C VAL A 157 -0.27 -0.05 -23.92
N LEU A 158 -0.06 0.06 -22.61
CA LEU A 158 -1.10 -0.31 -21.65
C LEU A 158 -2.13 0.81 -21.59
N VAL A 159 -3.39 0.48 -21.87
CA VAL A 159 -4.52 1.39 -21.86
C VAL A 159 -5.42 1.00 -20.72
N VAL A 160 -5.68 1.94 -19.81
CA VAL A 160 -6.45 1.67 -18.60
C VAL A 160 -7.66 2.59 -18.58
N GLU A 161 -8.84 1.99 -18.54
CA GLU A 161 -10.08 2.70 -18.28
C GLU A 161 -10.38 2.67 -16.79
N VAL A 162 -10.74 3.82 -16.23
CA VAL A 162 -11.07 3.98 -14.81
C VAL A 162 -12.43 4.61 -14.67
N THR A 163 -13.35 3.88 -14.04
CA THR A 163 -14.74 4.27 -13.78
C THR A 163 -15.05 4.16 -12.28
N ASP A 164 -16.32 4.37 -11.91
CA ASP A 164 -16.81 4.14 -10.55
C ASP A 164 -16.05 4.95 -9.49
N HIS A 165 -15.77 6.21 -9.83
CA HIS A 165 -15.21 7.20 -8.91
C HIS A 165 -16.35 7.80 -8.08
N ASN A 166 -16.10 8.11 -6.83
CA ASN A 166 -16.92 9.07 -6.10
C ASN A 166 -16.59 10.51 -6.53
N ASP A 167 -17.27 11.51 -5.95
CA ASP A 167 -17.07 12.94 -6.25
C ASP A 167 -16.22 13.68 -5.20
N ARG A 168 -15.50 12.93 -4.35
CA ARG A 168 -14.82 13.48 -3.16
C ARG A 168 -13.37 13.87 -3.38
N THR A 169 -12.80 13.62 -4.57
CA THR A 169 -11.39 13.95 -4.86
C THR A 169 -11.25 15.16 -5.78
N TRP A 170 -10.06 15.78 -5.75
CA TRP A 170 -9.67 16.85 -6.67
C TRP A 170 -8.56 16.33 -7.59
N LEU A 171 -8.50 16.88 -8.80
CA LEU A 171 -7.45 16.59 -9.77
C LEU A 171 -6.12 17.24 -9.39
N ASP A 172 -6.13 18.39 -8.69
CA ASP A 172 -4.92 19.04 -8.19
C ASP A 172 -5.23 20.04 -7.06
N ALA A 173 -4.18 20.60 -6.46
CA ALA A 173 -4.32 21.65 -5.45
C ALA A 173 -4.82 22.98 -6.03
N ALA A 174 -4.96 23.10 -7.36
CA ALA A 174 -5.56 24.26 -8.00
C ALA A 174 -7.09 24.25 -7.91
N GLY A 175 -7.71 23.23 -7.30
CA GLY A 175 -9.16 23.16 -7.09
C GLY A 175 -9.90 22.55 -8.26
N ASN A 176 -9.19 21.96 -9.23
CA ASN A 176 -9.79 21.25 -10.34
C ASN A 176 -10.51 20.00 -9.81
N TRP A 177 -11.79 19.84 -10.15
CA TRP A 177 -12.69 18.87 -9.51
C TRP A 177 -13.46 18.06 -10.56
N HIS A 178 -14.15 17.02 -10.11
CA HIS A 178 -15.01 16.14 -10.93
C HIS A 178 -16.23 15.69 -10.12
N THR A 179 -17.19 15.07 -10.80
CA THR A 179 -18.33 14.34 -10.23
C THR A 179 -18.09 12.83 -10.29
N SER A 180 -19.03 12.02 -9.80
CA SER A 180 -18.96 10.56 -9.96
C SER A 180 -19.17 10.08 -11.41
N ALA A 181 -19.57 10.99 -12.32
CA ALA A 181 -19.61 10.71 -13.76
C ALA A 181 -18.21 10.72 -14.42
N LEU A 182 -17.14 10.91 -13.64
CA LEU A 182 -15.77 10.88 -14.12
C LEU A 182 -15.44 9.54 -14.79
N LYS A 183 -14.90 9.63 -15.98
CA LYS A 183 -14.19 8.54 -16.66
C LYS A 183 -12.78 9.01 -17.00
N VAL A 184 -11.80 8.18 -16.68
CA VAL A 184 -10.40 8.44 -17.02
C VAL A 184 -9.89 7.32 -17.93
N THR A 185 -9.32 7.69 -19.07
CA THR A 185 -8.59 6.77 -19.94
C THR A 185 -7.10 7.08 -19.88
N GLU A 186 -6.35 6.26 -19.18
CA GLU A 186 -4.91 6.37 -19.06
C GLU A 186 -4.17 5.54 -20.12
N ARG A 187 -2.98 6.00 -20.49
CA ARG A 187 -2.09 5.30 -21.42
C ARG A 187 -0.67 5.35 -20.89
N TYR A 188 -0.03 4.19 -20.85
CA TYR A 188 1.35 3.99 -20.42
C TYR A 188 2.14 3.46 -21.62
N ALA A 189 2.88 4.35 -22.28
CA ALA A 189 3.75 3.98 -23.40
C ALA A 189 5.21 4.00 -22.94
N LEU A 190 5.86 2.84 -22.89
CA LEU A 190 7.28 2.77 -22.52
C LEU A 190 8.10 3.35 -23.68
N ARG A 191 8.72 4.52 -23.47
CA ARG A 191 9.54 5.20 -24.49
C ARG A 191 10.93 4.61 -24.58
N ASP A 192 11.50 4.31 -23.42
CA ASP A 192 12.79 3.63 -23.24
C ASP A 192 12.78 2.88 -21.91
N ALA A 193 13.87 2.19 -21.57
CA ALA A 193 13.97 1.39 -20.34
C ALA A 193 13.65 2.16 -19.05
N ASN A 194 13.81 3.50 -19.04
CA ASN A 194 13.73 4.34 -17.84
C ASN A 194 12.71 5.48 -17.96
N THR A 195 11.89 5.50 -19.02
CA THR A 195 10.84 6.50 -19.15
C THR A 195 9.55 5.94 -19.73
N ILE A 196 8.44 6.19 -19.04
CA ILE A 196 7.09 5.98 -19.55
C ILE A 196 6.52 7.34 -19.95
N ASP A 197 6.04 7.45 -21.18
CA ASP A 197 5.19 8.57 -21.59
C ASP A 197 3.76 8.26 -21.11
N TYR A 198 3.33 8.96 -20.06
CA TYR A 198 2.02 8.82 -19.46
C TYR A 198 1.07 9.89 -19.98
N SER A 199 -0.16 9.48 -20.27
CA SER A 199 -1.25 10.40 -20.57
C SER A 199 -2.55 9.94 -19.94
N ALA A 200 -3.39 10.88 -19.51
CA ALA A 200 -4.74 10.59 -19.06
C ALA A 200 -5.73 11.51 -19.77
N THR A 201 -6.69 10.91 -20.46
CA THR A 201 -7.85 11.60 -21.01
C THR A 201 -8.96 11.58 -19.96
N ILE A 202 -9.48 12.76 -19.63
CA ILE A 202 -10.45 13.01 -18.58
C ILE A 202 -11.78 13.39 -19.22
N GLU A 203 -12.84 12.70 -18.81
CA GLU A 203 -14.20 12.86 -19.30
C GLU A 203 -15.14 13.02 -18.10
N ASP A 204 -15.81 14.17 -18.00
CA ASP A 204 -16.91 14.37 -17.07
C ASP A 204 -17.86 15.40 -17.71
N PRO A 205 -19.01 14.98 -18.26
CA PRO A 205 -19.93 15.88 -18.96
C PRO A 205 -20.61 16.89 -18.03
N ASN A 206 -20.57 16.71 -16.71
CA ASN A 206 -21.14 17.65 -15.73
C ASN A 206 -20.17 18.78 -15.38
N VAL A 207 -18.89 18.66 -15.75
CA VAL A 207 -17.83 19.61 -15.40
C VAL A 207 -17.14 20.19 -16.64
N PHE A 208 -16.92 19.37 -17.66
CA PHE A 208 -16.17 19.74 -18.86
C PHE A 208 -17.04 19.72 -20.12
N SER A 209 -16.83 20.68 -21.01
CA SER A 209 -17.54 20.81 -22.29
C SER A 209 -17.09 19.79 -23.35
N ARG A 210 -15.95 19.13 -23.15
CA ARG A 210 -15.40 18.06 -24.00
C ARG A 210 -14.34 17.27 -23.22
N PRO A 211 -14.02 16.04 -23.67
CA PRO A 211 -12.82 15.34 -23.21
C PRO A 211 -11.56 16.19 -23.40
N TRP A 212 -10.62 16.06 -22.46
CA TRP A 212 -9.32 16.72 -22.50
C TRP A 212 -8.24 15.80 -21.94
N THR A 213 -6.96 16.09 -22.23
CA THR A 213 -5.87 15.16 -21.91
C THR A 213 -4.71 15.87 -21.23
N ILE A 214 -4.14 15.24 -20.22
CA ILE A 214 -2.85 15.59 -19.63
C ILE A 214 -1.75 14.66 -20.17
N ARG A 215 -0.53 15.17 -20.31
CA ARG A 215 0.65 14.36 -20.67
C ARG A 215 1.86 14.73 -19.83
N MET A 216 2.57 13.70 -19.38
CA MET A 216 3.83 13.88 -18.66
C MET A 216 4.67 12.60 -18.70
N PRO A 217 6.00 12.72 -18.69
CA PRO A 217 6.88 11.57 -18.52
C PRO A 217 6.93 11.14 -17.05
N LEU A 218 6.96 9.82 -16.84
CA LEU A 218 7.28 9.17 -15.57
C LEU A 218 8.70 8.60 -15.67
N TYR A 219 9.54 8.92 -14.70
CA TYR A 219 10.96 8.56 -14.72
C TYR A 219 11.27 7.45 -13.73
N ARG A 220 12.02 6.44 -14.18
CA ARG A 220 12.48 5.36 -13.32
C ARG A 220 13.47 5.88 -12.27
N GLN A 221 13.33 5.41 -11.04
CA GLN A 221 14.23 5.68 -9.93
C GLN A 221 15.24 4.53 -9.80
N THR A 222 16.37 4.62 -10.52
CA THR A 222 17.38 3.54 -10.56
C THR A 222 18.22 3.43 -9.29
N GLU A 223 18.34 4.53 -8.54
CA GLU A 223 19.13 4.59 -7.31
C GLU A 223 18.32 4.24 -6.05
N LEU A 224 17.00 4.02 -6.20
CA LEU A 224 16.12 3.66 -5.11
C LEU A 224 15.93 2.13 -5.11
N PRO A 225 16.57 1.38 -4.18
CA PRO A 225 16.54 -0.09 -4.22
C PRO A 225 15.21 -0.70 -3.77
N ARG A 226 14.33 0.11 -3.17
CA ARG A 226 12.99 -0.28 -2.70
C ARG A 226 12.13 0.96 -2.46
N LEU A 227 10.82 0.81 -2.61
CA LEU A 227 9.87 1.80 -2.12
C LEU A 227 9.86 1.81 -0.59
N TYR A 228 9.83 2.99 0.02
CA TYR A 228 9.71 3.12 1.47
C TYR A 228 8.25 3.30 1.88
N GLU A 229 7.99 3.07 3.16
CA GLU A 229 6.66 3.27 3.72
C GLU A 229 6.51 4.70 4.21
N TYR A 230 5.41 5.35 3.82
CA TYR A 230 4.98 6.62 4.36
C TYR A 230 3.47 6.57 4.58
N HIS A 231 3.00 6.97 5.77
CA HIS A 231 1.58 6.97 6.13
C HIS A 231 1.16 8.35 6.60
N CYS A 232 0.66 9.19 5.69
CA CYS A 232 0.42 10.63 5.94
C CYS A 232 -0.36 10.87 7.23
N GLN A 233 -1.48 10.15 7.43
CA GLN A 233 -2.32 10.36 8.61
C GLN A 233 -1.59 9.99 9.90
N ALA A 234 -0.74 8.96 9.88
CA ALA A 234 -0.01 8.56 11.09
C ALA A 234 1.07 9.58 11.44
N GLU A 235 1.81 10.06 10.45
CA GLU A 235 2.85 11.06 10.70
C GLU A 235 2.25 12.42 11.08
N LYS A 236 1.09 12.79 10.51
CA LYS A 236 0.34 14.01 10.87
C LYS A 236 -0.21 13.94 12.29
N SER A 237 -0.89 12.85 12.66
CA SER A 237 -1.44 12.67 14.02
C SER A 237 -0.34 12.70 15.08
N GLU A 238 0.80 12.09 14.80
CA GLU A 238 1.93 12.13 15.71
C GLU A 238 2.53 13.55 15.84
N ALA A 239 2.75 14.23 14.72
CA ALA A 239 3.34 15.58 14.71
C ALA A 239 2.47 16.62 15.43
N ASN A 240 1.15 16.47 15.37
CA ASN A 240 0.20 17.36 16.03
C ASN A 240 -0.13 16.95 17.48
N GLY A 241 0.39 15.80 17.95
CA GLY A 241 0.14 15.29 19.30
C GLY A 241 -1.21 14.57 19.48
N ASP A 242 -1.92 14.27 18.40
CA ASP A 242 -3.16 13.49 18.43
C ASP A 242 -2.88 12.01 18.71
N PHE A 243 -1.70 11.52 18.34
CA PHE A 243 -1.25 10.15 18.61
C PHE A 243 0.07 10.14 19.41
N GLU A 244 0.04 9.54 20.60
CA GLU A 244 1.19 9.48 21.52
C GLU A 244 2.01 8.20 21.32
N ARG A 245 3.34 8.32 21.33
CA ARG A 245 4.27 7.18 21.22
C ARG A 245 4.28 6.36 22.52
N ASP A 246 4.25 5.03 22.43
CA ASP A 246 4.59 4.18 23.60
C ASP A 246 6.11 4.01 23.69
N GLU A 247 6.72 4.70 24.65
CA GLU A 247 8.18 4.71 24.86
C GLU A 247 8.77 3.33 25.20
N ARG A 248 7.94 2.34 25.55
CA ARG A 248 8.40 0.97 25.83
C ARG A 248 8.49 0.11 24.58
N THR A 249 7.80 0.46 23.50
CA THR A 249 7.73 -0.38 22.29
C THR A 249 8.29 0.29 21.05
N TRP A 250 8.13 1.62 20.91
CA TRP A 250 8.52 2.37 19.71
C TRP A 250 10.03 2.57 19.63
N TYR A 251 10.59 2.59 18.42
CA TYR A 251 12.01 2.89 18.26
C TYR A 251 12.33 4.36 18.64
N PRO A 252 13.42 4.61 19.41
CA PRO A 252 14.26 3.65 20.11
C PRO A 252 13.77 3.40 21.56
N ALA A 253 13.16 2.25 21.82
CA ALA A 253 12.78 1.85 23.17
C ALA A 253 13.92 1.06 23.84
N PRO A 254 14.22 1.31 25.13
CA PRO A 254 15.18 0.50 25.86
C PRO A 254 14.67 -0.92 26.07
N ILE A 255 15.58 -1.90 26.15
CA ILE A 255 15.21 -3.23 26.65
C ILE A 255 14.93 -3.10 28.16
N PRO A 256 13.77 -3.56 28.66
CA PRO A 256 13.46 -3.55 30.09
C PRO A 256 14.51 -4.27 30.95
N ALA A 257 14.74 -3.83 32.18
CA ALA A 257 15.77 -4.42 33.05
C ALA A 257 15.42 -5.84 33.53
N ASP A 258 14.14 -6.15 33.61
CA ASP A 258 13.59 -7.47 33.96
C ASP A 258 13.46 -8.41 32.73
N ASN A 259 14.01 -8.00 31.58
CA ASN A 259 13.98 -8.80 30.37
C ASN A 259 14.71 -10.12 30.56
N VAL A 260 14.01 -11.22 30.30
CA VAL A 260 14.61 -12.55 30.16
C VAL A 260 15.10 -12.72 28.72
N PRO A 261 16.43 -12.71 28.45
CA PRO A 261 16.93 -12.87 27.10
C PRO A 261 16.62 -14.26 26.56
N PHE A 262 16.28 -14.36 25.29
CA PHE A 262 16.11 -15.63 24.59
C PHE A 262 16.81 -15.61 23.24
N ASP A 263 17.17 -16.79 22.74
CA ASP A 263 17.62 -16.92 21.37
C ASP A 263 16.43 -16.66 20.44
N ALA A 264 16.43 -15.49 19.79
CA ALA A 264 15.39 -15.07 18.86
C ALA A 264 15.22 -16.03 17.66
N ARG A 265 16.15 -16.96 17.45
CA ARG A 265 16.07 -17.98 16.39
C ARG A 265 15.59 -19.34 16.91
N ALA A 266 15.45 -19.53 18.21
CA ALA A 266 15.07 -20.80 18.84
C ALA A 266 13.56 -21.08 18.81
N GLY A 267 12.86 -20.64 17.77
CA GLY A 267 11.45 -20.99 17.57
C GLY A 267 11.27 -22.50 17.43
N ALA A 268 10.10 -23.02 17.78
CA ALA A 268 9.83 -24.44 17.63
C ALA A 268 9.98 -24.87 16.15
N ALA A 269 10.66 -25.99 15.92
CA ALA A 269 10.71 -26.64 14.61
C ALA A 269 9.38 -27.37 14.36
N LEU A 270 8.34 -26.61 14.05
CA LEU A 270 7.02 -27.14 13.74
C LEU A 270 7.09 -27.95 12.43
N PRO A 271 6.46 -29.14 12.37
CA PRO A 271 6.41 -29.91 11.13
C PRO A 271 5.71 -29.09 10.04
N PRO A 272 6.14 -29.16 8.77
CA PRO A 272 5.45 -28.45 7.69
C PRO A 272 3.97 -28.87 7.63
N PRO A 273 3.07 -27.97 7.22
CA PRO A 273 1.68 -28.32 6.96
C PRO A 273 1.55 -29.53 6.01
N GLU A 274 0.59 -30.41 6.28
CA GLU A 274 0.33 -31.58 5.45
C GLU A 274 -0.22 -31.15 4.08
N ARG A 275 0.30 -31.75 3.00
CA ARG A 275 -0.25 -31.56 1.65
C ARG A 275 -1.58 -32.32 1.55
N THR A 276 -2.65 -31.59 1.27
CA THR A 276 -4.02 -32.10 1.12
C THR A 276 -4.40 -32.37 -0.34
N GLY A 277 -3.66 -31.81 -1.31
CA GLY A 277 -3.95 -31.97 -2.73
C GLY A 277 -2.79 -31.58 -3.66
N GLU A 278 -3.08 -31.47 -4.95
CA GLU A 278 -2.13 -30.91 -5.93
C GLU A 278 -1.96 -29.41 -5.70
N ILE A 279 -0.77 -28.88 -5.95
CA ILE A 279 -0.49 -27.44 -5.84
C ILE A 279 -0.30 -26.83 -7.21
N ARG A 280 -0.82 -25.61 -7.40
CA ARG A 280 -0.59 -24.83 -8.62
C ARG A 280 0.88 -24.43 -8.74
N ARG A 281 1.37 -24.34 -9.97
CA ARG A 281 2.75 -23.95 -10.27
C ARG A 281 2.80 -22.94 -11.42
N LEU A 282 3.73 -22.00 -11.32
CA LEU A 282 4.09 -21.13 -12.42
C LEU A 282 4.84 -21.91 -13.52
N PRO A 283 4.99 -21.35 -14.74
CA PRO A 283 5.72 -22.01 -15.84
C PRO A 283 7.17 -22.38 -15.51
N ASP A 284 7.80 -21.71 -14.54
CA ASP A 284 9.16 -22.00 -14.06
C ASP A 284 9.19 -23.13 -13.00
N GLY A 285 8.04 -23.70 -12.64
CA GLY A 285 7.89 -24.78 -11.67
C GLY A 285 7.80 -24.32 -10.21
N THR A 286 7.98 -23.03 -9.92
CA THR A 286 7.75 -22.51 -8.56
C THR A 286 6.27 -22.63 -8.18
N PRO A 287 5.93 -22.83 -6.89
CA PRO A 287 4.54 -22.80 -6.46
C PRO A 287 3.88 -21.48 -6.85
N ASP A 288 2.67 -21.56 -7.39
CA ASP A 288 1.85 -20.39 -7.67
C ASP A 288 0.94 -20.12 -6.48
N ILE A 289 1.28 -19.11 -5.69
CA ILE A 289 0.48 -18.64 -4.55
C ILE A 289 -0.33 -17.39 -4.90
N SER A 290 -0.46 -17.05 -6.18
CA SER A 290 -1.22 -15.88 -6.62
C SER A 290 -2.72 -16.13 -6.47
N GLY A 291 -3.44 -15.09 -6.05
CA GLY A 291 -4.89 -15.13 -5.91
C GLY A 291 -5.43 -14.15 -4.88
N TRP A 292 -6.75 -14.06 -4.86
CA TRP A 292 -7.50 -13.40 -3.80
C TRP A 292 -7.79 -14.45 -2.71
N TYR A 293 -7.41 -14.16 -1.48
CA TYR A 293 -7.49 -15.08 -0.35
C TYR A 293 -8.25 -14.47 0.83
N GLU A 294 -9.11 -15.28 1.42
CA GLU A 294 -9.81 -15.00 2.67
C GLU A 294 -9.10 -15.74 3.82
N PRO A 295 -8.52 -15.03 4.81
CA PRO A 295 -7.91 -15.67 5.98
C PRO A 295 -8.96 -16.21 6.95
N ASP A 296 -8.93 -17.50 7.28
CA ASP A 296 -9.69 -18.08 8.41
C ASP A 296 -8.94 -17.82 9.74
N ALA A 297 -8.98 -16.56 10.16
CA ALA A 297 -8.33 -16.09 11.37
C ALA A 297 -9.07 -16.42 12.67
N GLY A 298 -10.28 -17.02 12.61
CA GLY A 298 -11.03 -17.42 13.80
C GLY A 298 -11.16 -16.36 14.90
N GLY A 299 -11.22 -15.07 14.55
CA GLY A 299 -11.28 -13.96 15.51
C GLY A 299 -9.92 -13.43 16.00
N GLY A 300 -8.80 -13.74 15.35
CA GLY A 300 -7.45 -13.32 15.75
C GLY A 300 -7.25 -11.81 15.93
N ASN A 301 -7.96 -10.96 15.18
CA ASN A 301 -7.96 -9.50 15.37
C ASN A 301 -8.62 -9.05 16.69
N TYR A 302 -9.30 -9.96 17.39
CA TYR A 302 -9.92 -9.76 18.70
C TYR A 302 -9.20 -10.55 19.81
N GLY A 303 -8.00 -11.09 19.51
CA GLY A 303 -7.16 -11.82 20.47
C GLY A 303 -6.50 -13.04 19.84
N LEU A 304 -5.19 -13.22 20.07
CA LEU A 304 -4.48 -14.41 19.57
C LEU A 304 -4.65 -15.64 20.47
N GLU A 305 -5.00 -15.44 21.75
CA GLU A 305 -5.36 -16.50 22.69
C GLU A 305 -6.88 -16.81 22.61
N PRO A 306 -7.32 -18.04 22.89
CA PRO A 306 -8.74 -18.38 22.92
C PRO A 306 -9.52 -17.55 23.93
N SER A 307 -10.66 -17.00 23.51
CA SER A 307 -11.54 -16.19 24.36
C SER A 307 -13.01 -16.37 23.96
N PRO A 308 -13.94 -16.43 24.92
CA PRO A 308 -15.36 -16.35 24.60
C PRO A 308 -15.71 -14.94 24.12
N GLN A 309 -16.83 -14.82 23.40
CA GLN A 309 -17.39 -13.51 23.07
C GLN A 309 -17.66 -12.72 24.36
N ASN A 310 -17.34 -11.44 24.35
CA ASN A 310 -17.61 -10.50 25.44
C ASN A 310 -18.20 -9.22 24.86
N PHE A 311 -19.23 -8.64 25.48
CA PHE A 311 -19.93 -7.42 25.03
C PHE A 311 -19.88 -7.18 23.50
N LEU A 312 -19.00 -6.28 23.02
CA LEU A 312 -18.79 -5.98 21.60
C LEU A 312 -17.55 -6.66 20.98
N THR A 313 -16.72 -7.35 21.77
CA THR A 313 -15.57 -8.12 21.31
C THR A 313 -16.01 -9.53 20.87
N PRO A 314 -15.87 -9.90 19.58
CA PRO A 314 -16.14 -11.25 19.12
C PRO A 314 -15.28 -12.31 19.81
N ALA A 315 -15.75 -13.55 19.81
CA ALA A 315 -14.95 -14.69 20.30
C ALA A 315 -13.70 -14.89 19.44
N SER A 316 -12.62 -15.35 20.07
CA SER A 316 -11.45 -15.87 19.35
C SER A 316 -11.28 -17.36 19.60
N ARG A 317 -11.07 -18.12 18.52
CA ARG A 317 -10.67 -19.54 18.57
C ARG A 317 -9.22 -19.70 19.09
N GLY A 318 -8.43 -18.64 19.04
CA GLY A 318 -7.00 -18.65 19.26
C GLY A 318 -6.24 -19.09 18.00
N LEU A 319 -5.09 -18.44 17.76
CA LEU A 319 -4.22 -18.70 16.61
C LEU A 319 -2.85 -19.24 17.00
N VAL A 320 -2.47 -19.13 18.29
CA VAL A 320 -1.16 -19.56 18.77
C VAL A 320 -1.07 -21.09 18.77
N ILE A 321 -0.11 -21.62 18.00
CA ILE A 321 0.19 -23.06 17.92
C ILE A 321 1.52 -23.43 18.60
N ASP A 322 2.36 -22.43 18.88
CA ASP A 322 3.54 -22.54 19.71
C ASP A 322 3.66 -21.26 20.55
N PRO A 323 3.69 -21.34 21.89
CA PRO A 323 3.65 -22.55 22.71
C PRO A 323 2.35 -23.39 22.57
N PRO A 324 2.40 -24.70 22.84
CA PRO A 324 1.26 -25.61 22.61
C PRO A 324 0.10 -25.40 23.60
N ASP A 325 0.28 -24.59 24.64
CA ASP A 325 -0.80 -24.19 25.54
C ASP A 325 -1.67 -23.05 24.97
N GLY A 326 -1.32 -22.54 23.77
CA GLY A 326 -2.05 -21.49 23.07
C GLY A 326 -1.91 -20.11 23.70
N ARG A 327 -0.92 -19.89 24.56
CA ARG A 327 -0.72 -18.63 25.28
C ARG A 327 0.52 -17.87 24.81
N LEU A 328 0.41 -16.55 24.79
CA LEU A 328 1.53 -15.69 24.45
C LEU A 328 2.52 -15.62 25.63
N PRO A 329 3.83 -15.81 25.39
CA PRO A 329 4.86 -15.93 26.42
C PRO A 329 5.33 -14.55 26.91
N TYR A 330 4.41 -13.74 27.42
CA TYR A 330 4.65 -12.37 27.86
C TYR A 330 5.73 -12.24 28.94
N GLN A 331 6.53 -11.17 28.86
CA GLN A 331 7.20 -10.58 30.01
C GLN A 331 6.15 -10.02 30.99
N THR A 332 6.48 -9.89 32.27
CA THR A 332 5.52 -9.46 33.31
C THR A 332 4.90 -8.09 33.00
N TRP A 333 5.72 -7.11 32.62
CA TRP A 333 5.24 -5.77 32.27
C TRP A 333 4.31 -5.79 31.04
N ALA A 334 4.63 -6.62 30.03
CA ALA A 334 3.87 -6.68 28.78
C ALA A 334 2.49 -7.32 29.00
N ARG A 335 2.40 -8.31 29.90
CA ARG A 335 1.12 -8.87 30.32
C ARG A 335 0.25 -7.81 31.01
N ALA A 336 0.84 -7.01 31.90
CA ALA A 336 0.12 -5.92 32.56
C ALA A 336 -0.32 -4.84 31.55
N GLU A 337 0.54 -4.48 30.60
CA GLU A 337 0.21 -3.53 29.54
C GLU A 337 -0.94 -4.02 28.66
N ARG A 338 -0.92 -5.30 28.23
CA ARG A 338 -2.01 -5.89 27.46
C ARG A 338 -3.35 -5.82 28.21
N ILE A 339 -3.34 -6.05 29.52
CA ILE A 339 -4.55 -5.92 30.35
C ILE A 339 -5.02 -4.47 30.36
N ALA A 340 -4.11 -3.51 30.54
CA ALA A 340 -4.45 -2.09 30.49
C ALA A 340 -5.01 -1.67 29.12
N ARG A 341 -4.39 -2.08 28.01
CA ARG A 341 -4.83 -1.77 26.64
C ARG A 341 -6.22 -2.31 26.28
N TYR A 342 -6.71 -3.32 27.00
CA TYR A 342 -8.07 -3.85 26.80
C TYR A 342 -9.16 -2.96 27.42
N GLU A 343 -8.78 -1.97 28.25
CA GLU A 343 -9.75 -1.04 28.84
C GLU A 343 -10.35 -0.10 27.80
N PRO A 344 -11.65 0.24 27.87
CA PRO A 344 -12.32 1.04 26.83
C PRO A 344 -11.66 2.38 26.51
N HIS A 345 -11.10 3.06 27.52
CA HIS A 345 -10.42 4.35 27.36
C HIS A 345 -9.08 4.25 26.61
N ARG A 346 -8.61 3.03 26.32
CA ARG A 346 -7.40 2.75 25.53
C ARG A 346 -7.74 2.37 24.09
N GLY A 347 -9.02 2.27 23.71
CA GLY A 347 -9.42 1.97 22.33
C GLY A 347 -8.91 2.99 21.32
N TYR A 348 -8.85 4.26 21.71
CA TYR A 348 -8.24 5.33 20.90
C TYR A 348 -6.74 5.11 20.65
N ASP A 349 -6.05 4.32 21.47
CA ASP A 349 -4.61 4.13 21.35
C ASP A 349 -4.24 3.00 20.37
N ASP A 350 -5.21 2.20 19.86
CA ASP A 350 -4.96 1.21 18.80
C ASP A 350 -4.66 1.94 17.47
N PRO A 351 -3.48 1.74 16.86
CA PRO A 351 -3.13 2.35 15.58
C PRO A 351 -4.15 2.11 14.46
N THR A 352 -4.80 0.94 14.43
CA THR A 352 -5.79 0.61 13.41
C THR A 352 -7.15 1.25 13.65
N ALA A 353 -7.42 1.76 14.86
CA ALA A 353 -8.57 2.63 15.12
C ALA A 353 -8.40 3.99 14.43
N HIS A 354 -7.17 4.44 14.22
CA HIS A 354 -6.81 5.63 13.42
C HIS A 354 -6.63 5.33 11.93
N CYS A 355 -6.96 4.11 11.51
CA CYS A 355 -6.68 3.63 10.16
C CYS A 355 -5.19 3.69 9.79
N PHE A 356 -4.28 3.44 10.75
CA PHE A 356 -2.87 3.24 10.44
C PHE A 356 -2.60 1.81 9.99
N VAL A 357 -1.42 1.59 9.42
CA VAL A 357 -0.98 0.27 8.98
C VAL A 357 -0.90 -0.70 10.17
N ALA A 358 -1.55 -1.85 10.02
CA ALA A 358 -1.68 -2.84 11.09
C ALA A 358 -0.36 -3.54 11.45
N GLY A 359 0.62 -3.54 10.55
CA GLY A 359 1.90 -4.23 10.73
C GLY A 359 1.79 -5.75 10.58
N ILE A 360 2.91 -6.44 10.76
CA ILE A 360 3.02 -7.89 10.56
C ILE A 360 3.22 -8.59 11.91
N PRO A 361 2.52 -9.70 12.19
CA PRO A 361 1.63 -10.45 11.30
C PRO A 361 0.17 -9.97 11.21
N ARG A 362 -0.24 -8.90 11.90
CA ARG A 362 -1.65 -8.48 12.00
C ARG A 362 -2.36 -8.33 10.66
N SER A 363 -1.73 -7.73 9.65
CA SER A 363 -2.34 -7.56 8.32
C SER A 363 -2.81 -8.87 7.68
N HIS A 364 -2.28 -10.03 8.06
CA HIS A 364 -2.68 -11.34 7.53
C HIS A 364 -3.86 -12.01 8.25
N TYR A 365 -4.37 -11.43 9.34
CA TYR A 365 -5.51 -11.97 10.09
C TYR A 365 -6.50 -10.90 10.59
N VAL A 366 -6.30 -9.63 10.23
CA VAL A 366 -7.38 -8.65 10.19
C VAL A 366 -8.49 -9.25 9.30
N PRO A 367 -9.78 -9.16 9.69
CA PRO A 367 -10.87 -9.90 9.06
C PRO A 367 -11.27 -9.32 7.70
N GLN A 368 -10.31 -9.26 6.77
CA GLN A 368 -10.40 -8.67 5.46
C GLN A 368 -9.52 -9.48 4.47
N PRO A 369 -9.94 -9.62 3.21
CA PRO A 369 -9.20 -10.37 2.20
C PRO A 369 -7.83 -9.79 1.84
N VAL A 370 -7.02 -10.61 1.18
CA VAL A 370 -5.72 -10.21 0.63
C VAL A 370 -5.59 -10.67 -0.82
N GLN A 371 -5.03 -9.81 -1.68
CA GLN A 371 -4.60 -10.20 -3.01
C GLN A 371 -3.09 -10.46 -3.02
N ILE A 372 -2.69 -11.67 -3.40
CA ILE A 372 -1.29 -12.03 -3.62
C ILE A 372 -1.00 -12.02 -5.12
N LEU A 373 0.11 -11.40 -5.50
CA LEU A 373 0.67 -11.38 -6.85
C LEU A 373 2.10 -11.91 -6.80
N GLN A 374 2.47 -12.70 -7.80
CA GLN A 374 3.81 -13.29 -7.92
C GLN A 374 4.52 -12.86 -9.22
N PRO A 375 4.82 -11.56 -9.39
CA PRO A 375 5.60 -11.10 -10.53
C PRO A 375 7.08 -11.54 -10.42
N PRO A 376 7.86 -11.49 -11.51
CA PRO A 376 9.28 -11.84 -11.46
C PRO A 376 10.05 -11.06 -10.37
N GLY A 377 10.71 -11.80 -9.46
CA GLY A 377 11.56 -11.24 -8.41
C GLY A 377 10.83 -10.76 -7.14
N TYR A 378 9.50 -10.85 -7.08
CA TYR A 378 8.72 -10.43 -5.91
C TYR A 378 7.53 -11.36 -5.63
N VAL A 379 7.10 -11.36 -4.38
CA VAL A 379 5.72 -11.62 -3.99
C VAL A 379 5.16 -10.31 -3.44
N VAL A 380 4.01 -9.88 -3.94
CA VAL A 380 3.34 -8.65 -3.53
C VAL A 380 2.02 -9.02 -2.89
N VAL A 381 1.79 -8.51 -1.69
CA VAL A 381 0.51 -8.68 -0.98
C VAL A 381 -0.17 -7.34 -0.90
N LEU A 382 -1.39 -7.25 -1.41
CA LEU A 382 -2.27 -6.10 -1.26
C LEU A 382 -3.35 -6.47 -0.24
N PHE A 383 -3.36 -5.81 0.90
CA PHE A 383 -4.35 -6.02 1.95
C PHE A 383 -5.55 -5.11 1.69
N GLU A 384 -6.75 -5.69 1.59
CA GLU A 384 -7.99 -4.94 1.34
C GLU A 384 -8.15 -3.79 2.34
N ARG A 385 -8.00 -4.09 3.64
CA ARG A 385 -7.91 -3.09 4.69
C ARG A 385 -6.47 -2.67 4.92
N MET A 386 -6.06 -1.64 4.19
CA MET A 386 -4.82 -0.88 4.31
C MET A 386 -3.59 -1.75 4.55
N SER A 387 -2.97 -2.12 3.43
CA SER A 387 -1.69 -1.57 2.96
C SER A 387 -1.21 -2.48 1.83
N TRP A 388 -0.06 -2.18 1.24
CA TRP A 388 0.66 -3.14 0.39
C TRP A 388 1.92 -3.63 1.10
N ARG A 389 2.43 -4.79 0.67
CA ARG A 389 3.68 -5.35 1.15
C ARG A 389 4.50 -5.96 0.03
N HIS A 390 5.79 -5.62 -0.02
CA HIS A 390 6.73 -6.07 -1.05
C HIS A 390 7.72 -7.08 -0.48
N ILE A 391 7.52 -8.37 -0.78
CA ILE A 391 8.46 -9.44 -0.44
C ILE A 391 9.40 -9.62 -1.63
N ALA A 392 10.61 -9.05 -1.57
CA ALA A 392 11.60 -9.31 -2.61
C ALA A 392 12.14 -10.73 -2.51
N LEU A 393 12.27 -11.40 -3.65
CA LEU A 393 12.86 -12.73 -3.76
C LEU A 393 14.36 -12.67 -4.10
N ASN A 394 14.79 -11.56 -4.70
CA ASN A 394 16.21 -11.27 -4.91
C ASN A 394 16.81 -10.67 -3.64
N PRO A 395 18.05 -11.06 -3.26
CA PRO A 395 18.73 -10.46 -2.11
C PRO A 395 18.89 -8.95 -2.26
N ARG A 396 18.57 -8.20 -1.19
CA ARG A 396 18.79 -6.75 -1.10
C ARG A 396 19.67 -6.40 0.11
N PRO A 397 20.43 -5.29 0.07
CA PRO A 397 21.13 -4.81 1.25
C PRO A 397 20.16 -4.59 2.42
N PRO A 398 20.52 -4.99 3.66
CA PRO A 398 19.73 -4.66 4.84
C PRO A 398 19.56 -3.14 4.99
N LEU A 399 18.45 -2.71 5.59
CA LEU A 399 18.26 -1.30 5.91
C LEU A 399 19.12 -0.90 7.12
N PRO A 400 19.62 0.34 7.15
CA PRO A 400 20.24 0.89 8.35
C PRO A 400 19.31 0.77 9.56
N GLU A 401 19.87 0.54 10.76
CA GLU A 401 19.09 0.29 11.98
C GLU A 401 18.12 1.43 12.35
N HIS A 402 18.43 2.67 12.00
CA HIS A 402 17.57 3.82 12.31
C HIS A 402 16.41 3.99 11.32
N VAL A 403 16.39 3.26 10.20
CA VAL A 403 15.27 3.26 9.26
C VAL A 403 14.27 2.19 9.72
N ARG A 404 13.10 2.64 10.17
CA ARG A 404 12.05 1.79 10.74
C ARG A 404 10.73 1.97 10.01
N LEU A 405 10.05 0.86 9.75
CA LEU A 405 8.86 0.76 8.91
C LEU A 405 7.70 0.12 9.69
N TRP A 406 6.46 0.31 9.25
CA TRP A 406 5.27 -0.32 9.85
C TRP A 406 5.22 -1.82 9.57
N GLN A 407 5.48 -2.25 8.33
CA GLN A 407 5.47 -3.67 7.96
C GLN A 407 6.86 -4.31 7.95
N GLY A 408 7.87 -3.53 8.28
CA GLY A 408 9.26 -3.97 8.31
C GLY A 408 9.86 -4.18 6.90
N SER A 409 11.15 -4.43 6.86
CA SER A 409 11.87 -4.83 5.65
C SER A 409 11.82 -6.35 5.49
N SER A 410 11.10 -6.84 4.48
CA SER A 410 10.97 -8.26 4.18
C SER A 410 11.95 -8.75 3.09
N GLN A 411 12.41 -9.99 3.25
CA GLN A 411 13.17 -10.75 2.25
C GLN A 411 12.60 -12.16 2.18
N GLY A 412 12.19 -12.58 0.98
CA GLY A 412 11.64 -13.90 0.71
C GLY A 412 12.65 -14.83 0.04
N ARG A 413 12.43 -16.13 0.23
CA ARG A 413 13.07 -17.22 -0.51
C ARG A 413 12.15 -18.45 -0.52
N TRP A 414 12.26 -19.28 -1.56
CA TRP A 414 11.58 -20.56 -1.61
C TRP A 414 12.38 -21.64 -0.88
N ASP A 415 11.69 -22.47 -0.10
CA ASP A 415 12.21 -23.67 0.56
C ASP A 415 11.30 -24.85 0.19
N GLY A 416 11.70 -25.60 -0.84
CA GLY A 416 10.80 -26.50 -1.53
C GLY A 416 9.58 -25.73 -2.06
N ASP A 417 8.39 -26.15 -1.61
CA ASP A 417 7.12 -25.54 -2.01
C ASP A 417 6.64 -24.42 -1.05
N THR A 418 7.41 -24.08 -0.01
CA THR A 418 7.06 -23.03 0.96
C THR A 418 7.81 -21.73 0.67
N LEU A 419 7.09 -20.60 0.62
CA LEU A 419 7.73 -19.28 0.65
C LEU A 419 8.07 -18.94 2.10
N VAL A 420 9.35 -18.78 2.40
CA VAL A 420 9.84 -18.30 3.71
C VAL A 420 10.20 -16.83 3.60
N VAL A 421 9.66 -16.01 4.50
CA VAL A 421 9.86 -14.56 4.52
C VAL A 421 10.42 -14.14 5.86
N GLU A 422 11.55 -13.43 5.85
CA GLU A 422 12.16 -12.87 7.05
C GLU A 422 11.97 -11.35 7.06
N SER A 423 11.42 -10.82 8.15
CA SER A 423 11.12 -9.39 8.31
C SER A 423 11.77 -8.80 9.55
N THR A 424 12.32 -7.59 9.39
CA THR A 424 13.04 -6.82 10.43
C THR A 424 12.73 -5.32 10.29
N ASN A 425 13.42 -4.44 11.05
CA ASN A 425 13.27 -2.98 10.95
C ASN A 425 11.84 -2.45 11.23
N PHE A 426 11.09 -3.06 12.14
CA PHE A 426 9.79 -2.55 12.57
C PHE A 426 9.93 -1.27 13.40
N ASN A 427 8.96 -0.35 13.30
CA ASN A 427 8.91 0.88 14.06
C ASN A 427 8.33 0.71 15.49
N GLY A 428 7.65 -0.42 15.74
CA GLY A 428 7.00 -0.71 17.02
C GLY A 428 5.68 0.03 17.23
N LYS A 429 5.16 0.68 16.18
CA LYS A 429 3.93 1.48 16.22
C LYS A 429 2.67 0.65 16.33
N ALA A 430 2.64 -0.49 15.64
CA ALA A 430 1.49 -1.39 15.55
C ALA A 430 1.16 -2.13 16.87
N TRP A 431 -0.07 -2.62 16.96
CA TRP A 431 -0.52 -3.63 17.93
C TRP A 431 -0.84 -4.92 17.19
N LEU A 432 -0.84 -6.06 17.86
CA LEU A 432 -1.19 -7.34 17.22
C LEU A 432 -2.69 -7.52 17.02
N ASN A 433 -3.54 -6.83 17.76
CA ASN A 433 -5.00 -6.91 17.69
C ASN A 433 -5.66 -5.81 18.52
N GLU A 434 -6.99 -5.75 18.46
CA GLU A 434 -7.82 -4.78 19.18
C GLU A 434 -7.86 -5.00 20.69
N VAL A 435 -7.37 -6.14 21.18
CA VAL A 435 -7.26 -6.42 22.63
C VAL A 435 -5.88 -6.07 23.20
N GLY A 436 -5.03 -5.44 22.41
CA GLY A 436 -3.81 -4.81 22.88
C GLY A 436 -2.61 -5.73 23.04
N ASP A 437 -2.60 -6.90 22.38
CA ASP A 437 -1.41 -7.77 22.39
C ASP A 437 -0.18 -6.99 21.85
N VAL A 438 0.94 -7.07 22.59
CA VAL A 438 2.03 -6.08 22.52
C VAL A 438 3.16 -6.54 21.58
N ILE A 439 3.59 -5.67 20.67
CA ILE A 439 4.84 -5.79 19.89
C ILE A 439 5.68 -4.53 20.02
N SER A 440 6.96 -4.64 19.66
CA SER A 440 7.95 -3.58 19.70
C SER A 440 8.76 -3.48 18.42
N HIS A 441 9.55 -2.42 18.32
CA HIS A 441 10.49 -2.19 17.22
C HIS A 441 11.62 -3.25 17.12
N ARG A 442 11.80 -4.10 18.15
CA ARG A 442 12.78 -5.19 18.14
C ARG A 442 12.23 -6.51 17.61
N GLN A 443 10.95 -6.53 17.22
CA GLN A 443 10.34 -7.67 16.58
C GLN A 443 11.14 -8.11 15.35
N THR A 444 11.23 -9.41 15.19
CA THR A 444 11.56 -10.08 13.93
C THR A 444 10.46 -11.09 13.65
N VAL A 445 10.10 -11.26 12.38
CA VAL A 445 9.05 -12.20 12.00
C VAL A 445 9.57 -13.10 10.90
N VAL A 446 9.42 -14.41 11.10
CA VAL A 446 9.64 -15.43 10.06
C VAL A 446 8.29 -15.99 9.67
N GLU A 447 7.87 -15.67 8.46
CA GLU A 447 6.60 -16.13 7.90
C GLU A 447 6.83 -17.27 6.92
N ARG A 448 5.84 -18.15 6.84
CA ARG A 448 5.83 -19.29 5.92
C ARG A 448 4.47 -19.36 5.26
N PHE A 449 4.45 -19.23 3.94
CA PHE A 449 3.27 -19.45 3.11
C PHE A 449 3.43 -20.82 2.45
N THR A 450 2.66 -21.81 2.92
CA THR A 450 2.74 -23.19 2.41
C THR A 450 1.45 -23.53 1.69
N PRO A 451 1.42 -23.57 0.34
CA PRO A 451 0.29 -24.12 -0.39
C PRO A 451 0.17 -25.62 -0.08
N VAL A 452 -1.00 -26.05 0.37
CA VAL A 452 -1.29 -27.45 0.72
C VAL A 452 -2.17 -28.15 -0.32
N ASP A 453 -2.91 -27.37 -1.10
CA ASP A 453 -3.66 -27.78 -2.29
C ASP A 453 -3.79 -26.59 -3.25
N GLU A 454 -4.69 -26.67 -4.25
CA GLU A 454 -4.83 -25.66 -5.30
C GLU A 454 -5.32 -24.30 -4.77
N ASP A 455 -6.11 -24.30 -3.70
CA ASP A 455 -6.84 -23.14 -3.20
C ASP A 455 -6.51 -22.79 -1.74
N THR A 456 -5.72 -23.59 -1.03
CA THR A 456 -5.43 -23.36 0.39
C THR A 456 -3.94 -23.11 0.62
N ILE A 457 -3.65 -21.99 1.28
CA ILE A 457 -2.33 -21.69 1.84
C ILE A 457 -2.44 -21.76 3.36
N ILE A 458 -1.53 -22.50 4.00
CA ILE A 458 -1.33 -22.40 5.44
C ILE A 458 -0.26 -21.34 5.70
N TYR A 459 -0.68 -20.19 6.23
CA TYR A 459 0.20 -19.13 6.67
C TYR A 459 0.62 -19.38 8.12
N ARG A 460 1.92 -19.36 8.39
CA ARG A 460 2.46 -19.33 9.75
C ARG A 460 3.34 -18.13 9.93
N ALA A 461 3.28 -17.50 11.09
CA ALA A 461 4.20 -16.43 11.48
C ALA A 461 4.82 -16.77 12.84
N THR A 462 6.14 -16.95 12.85
CA THR A 462 6.92 -17.04 14.09
C THR A 462 7.43 -15.65 14.41
N VAL A 463 7.01 -15.12 15.55
CA VAL A 463 7.41 -13.81 16.05
C VAL A 463 8.44 -13.99 17.15
N SER A 464 9.56 -13.28 17.00
CA SER A 464 10.60 -13.15 18.01
C SER A 464 10.78 -11.69 18.35
N ASP A 465 10.27 -11.28 19.50
CA ASP A 465 10.46 -9.92 20.01
C ASP A 465 10.94 -9.99 21.47
N PRO A 466 12.21 -9.61 21.73
CA PRO A 466 12.75 -9.70 23.07
C PRO A 466 12.06 -8.74 24.04
N ILE A 467 11.52 -7.60 23.61
CA ILE A 467 11.01 -6.58 24.56
C ILE A 467 9.77 -7.07 25.33
N PRO A 468 8.68 -7.53 24.67
CA PRO A 468 7.46 -7.96 25.35
C PRO A 468 7.37 -9.47 25.62
N TYR A 469 8.27 -10.31 25.10
CA TYR A 469 8.17 -11.77 25.24
C TYR A 469 9.43 -12.41 25.84
N THR A 470 9.25 -13.64 26.36
CA THR A 470 10.30 -14.45 27.01
C THR A 470 10.85 -15.56 26.09
N ARG A 471 10.21 -15.79 24.94
CA ARG A 471 10.62 -16.73 23.88
C ARG A 471 9.87 -16.42 22.58
N PRO A 472 10.27 -16.98 21.43
CA PRO A 472 9.47 -16.92 20.22
C PRO A 472 8.12 -17.63 20.40
N TRP A 473 7.15 -17.20 19.62
CA TRP A 473 5.84 -17.83 19.50
C TRP A 473 5.39 -17.86 18.04
N THR A 474 4.48 -18.78 17.70
CA THR A 474 4.01 -18.98 16.33
C THR A 474 2.49 -19.04 16.27
N ILE A 475 1.92 -18.33 15.29
CA ILE A 475 0.52 -18.46 14.89
C ILE A 475 0.38 -19.24 13.58
N GLU A 476 -0.80 -19.82 13.36
CA GLU A 476 -1.20 -20.44 12.09
C GLU A 476 -2.56 -19.90 11.64
N VAL A 477 -2.66 -19.55 10.36
CA VAL A 477 -3.88 -19.02 9.74
C VAL A 477 -4.06 -19.71 8.39
N PRO A 478 -5.08 -20.56 8.21
CA PRO A 478 -5.49 -21.03 6.89
C PRO A 478 -5.98 -19.85 6.05
N MET A 479 -5.59 -19.80 4.78
CA MET A 479 -6.03 -18.81 3.81
C MET A 479 -6.66 -19.55 2.63
N HIS A 480 -7.90 -19.21 2.32
CA HIS A 480 -8.68 -19.87 1.28
C HIS A 480 -8.85 -18.96 0.07
N ARG A 481 -8.44 -19.45 -1.09
CA ARG A 481 -8.60 -18.76 -2.36
C ARG A 481 -10.07 -18.70 -2.72
N ARG A 482 -10.52 -17.54 -3.19
CA ARG A 482 -11.85 -17.35 -3.77
C ARG A 482 -11.73 -16.73 -5.15
N ALA A 483 -12.80 -16.89 -5.94
CA ALA A 483 -12.98 -16.16 -7.18
C ALA A 483 -13.71 -14.86 -6.85
N ASP A 484 -12.95 -13.83 -6.53
CA ASP A 484 -13.46 -12.48 -6.25
C ASP A 484 -12.40 -11.45 -6.67
N GLU A 485 -12.71 -10.17 -6.52
CA GLU A 485 -11.82 -9.05 -6.79
C GLU A 485 -11.64 -8.17 -5.55
N LEU A 486 -10.47 -7.54 -5.46
CA LEU A 486 -10.14 -6.66 -4.35
C LEU A 486 -11.01 -5.40 -4.38
N LEU A 487 -11.66 -5.08 -3.25
CA LEU A 487 -12.43 -3.84 -3.10
C LEU A 487 -11.59 -2.75 -2.42
N GLU A 488 -11.91 -1.49 -2.68
CA GLU A 488 -11.29 -0.38 -1.98
C GLU A 488 -11.89 -0.21 -0.58
N VAL A 489 -11.04 -0.10 0.44
CA VAL A 489 -11.42 0.31 1.79
C VAL A 489 -10.81 1.68 2.09
N ALA A 490 -11.61 2.73 1.98
CA ALA A 490 -11.26 4.10 2.37
C ALA A 490 -11.43 4.30 3.89
N CYS A 491 -10.64 3.56 4.68
CA CYS A 491 -10.81 3.51 6.13
C CYS A 491 -10.74 4.90 6.76
N HIS A 492 -9.72 5.69 6.43
CA HIS A 492 -9.48 6.99 7.06
C HIS A 492 -10.59 7.99 6.72
N GLU A 493 -11.04 7.95 5.47
CA GLU A 493 -12.09 8.81 4.92
C GLU A 493 -13.46 8.58 5.54
N ASP A 494 -13.79 7.32 5.86
CA ASP A 494 -15.10 6.90 6.35
C ASP A 494 -15.06 6.47 7.84
N ASN A 495 -13.99 6.81 8.58
CA ASN A 495 -13.86 6.48 10.01
C ASN A 495 -14.75 7.38 10.89
N ALA A 496 -15.93 6.87 11.26
CA ALA A 496 -16.91 7.61 12.05
C ALA A 496 -16.77 7.45 13.58
N ASP A 497 -16.00 6.47 14.09
CA ASP A 497 -15.97 6.14 15.52
C ASP A 497 -14.74 6.71 16.25
N LEU A 498 -13.72 7.19 15.52
CA LEU A 498 -12.49 7.70 16.13
C LEU A 498 -12.72 8.87 17.10
N GLU A 499 -13.67 9.75 16.78
CA GLU A 499 -14.04 10.87 17.66
C GLU A 499 -14.62 10.38 18.99
N HIS A 500 -15.53 9.41 18.93
CA HIS A 500 -16.14 8.81 20.11
C HIS A 500 -15.08 8.12 20.99
N LEU A 501 -14.14 7.39 20.39
CA LEU A 501 -13.00 6.81 21.13
C LEU A 501 -12.15 7.88 21.82
N ARG A 502 -11.96 9.05 21.17
CA ARG A 502 -11.24 10.19 21.76
C ARG A 502 -11.94 10.72 22.99
N GLU A 503 -13.25 10.92 22.91
CA GLU A 503 -14.08 11.40 24.02
C GLU A 503 -13.98 10.47 25.24
N ILE A 504 -14.09 9.15 25.05
CA ILE A 504 -13.94 8.16 26.13
C ILE A 504 -12.58 8.29 26.83
N ARG A 505 -11.49 8.41 26.05
CA ARG A 505 -10.13 8.59 26.58
C ARG A 505 -10.01 9.89 27.37
N ASP A 506 -10.49 10.99 26.81
CA ASP A 506 -10.33 12.32 27.40
C ASP A 506 -11.14 12.48 28.68
N GLU A 507 -12.35 11.92 28.74
CA GLU A 507 -13.14 11.83 29.97
C GLU A 507 -12.42 11.04 31.07
N TYR A 508 -11.82 9.89 30.72
CA TYR A 508 -11.03 9.11 31.67
C TYR A 508 -9.85 9.93 32.20
N ARG A 509 -9.07 10.57 31.32
CA ARG A 509 -7.94 11.44 31.69
C ARG A 509 -8.41 12.60 32.58
N ALA A 510 -9.58 13.18 32.33
CA ALA A 510 -10.15 14.24 33.15
C ALA A 510 -10.50 13.78 34.57
N ARG A 511 -11.11 12.59 34.73
CA ARG A 511 -11.38 12.00 36.05
C ARG A 511 -10.10 11.74 36.84
N GLN A 512 -9.08 11.17 36.20
CA GLN A 512 -7.78 10.91 36.84
C GLN A 512 -7.07 12.19 37.33
N ARG A 513 -7.28 13.34 36.69
CA ARG A 513 -6.75 14.64 37.15
C ARG A 513 -7.52 15.24 38.33
N GLN A 514 -8.74 14.79 38.61
CA GLN A 514 -9.54 15.26 39.74
C GLN A 514 -9.29 14.43 41.00
N GLU A 515 -8.85 13.18 40.83
CA GLU A 515 -8.56 12.23 41.91
C GLU A 515 -7.13 12.35 42.47
N ASN A 516 -6.22 12.95 41.70
CA ASN A 516 -4.83 13.26 42.08
C ASN A 516 -4.67 14.75 42.42
#